data_AF-A0A6A6ZEI5-F1
#
_entry.id   AF-A0A6A6ZEI5-F1
#
_cell.length_a   1.000
_cell.length_b   1.000
_cell.length_c   1.000
_cell.angle_alpha   90.00
_cell.angle_beta   90.00
_cell.angle_gamma   90.00
#
_symmetry.space_group_name_H-M   'P 1'
#
loop_
_entity.id
_entity.type
_entity.pdbx_description
1 polymer ?
#
loop_
_entity_poly.entity_id
_entity_poly.type
_entity_poly.pdbx_seq_one_letter_code
_entity_poly.pdbx_strand_id
1 'polypeptide(L)'
;MAPSTRNDRSSLISIFLIFLSLLNITTSSPLPENHLEKDLVTRDPTTSITQARYEEYLTKHWRSTGRYMFYSGNSGAQIEAFRKMNPSYYWYDPIFNAHKNDHPWYSFFDYKKDLDNGETSSQALAVKTTGDVTVFGAVEWKTKGAESFFARHEIGILHDRLKNGKIKSINHMQKDATKPSQVMATEDKDGKLTWKNGFKEGDSNASGNYDVCASGSTKCDAPKPNKKDPKPDSEAPANVKPSKGMSLSVAMITNFSPHGMSVDVDHLWKFYTTKVGKPVGSCGQTDGKEIPAESTDKPQLGGSSNTPFPGGIFKLNIEGEACTYRCDGTNPGRLFCPQREIACREDSNKNQKLGSMRCGSNQFFAPSVYCDF
;
A
#
# COMPACT_ATOMS: atom_id res chain seq x y z
N MET A 1 6.90 2.12 83.70
CA MET A 1 6.38 2.14 82.31
C MET A 1 7.55 2.37 81.38
N ALA A 2 7.92 1.39 80.56
CA ALA A 2 9.05 1.47 79.62
C ALA A 2 8.52 1.72 78.19
N PRO A 3 9.19 2.54 77.35
CA PRO A 3 8.72 2.81 76.01
C PRO A 3 9.16 1.72 75.02
N SER A 4 8.23 1.34 74.14
CA SER A 4 8.43 0.37 73.04
C SER A 4 9.20 1.02 71.89
N THR A 5 10.31 0.40 71.51
CA THR A 5 11.16 0.77 70.37
C THR A 5 10.55 0.28 69.06
N ARG A 6 10.10 1.23 68.20
CA ARG A 6 9.84 1.01 66.78
C ARG A 6 11.17 1.14 66.03
N ASN A 7 11.79 0.05 65.58
CA ASN A 7 12.87 0.12 64.58
C ASN A 7 13.25 -1.19 63.85
N ASP A 8 12.31 -2.11 63.59
CA ASP A 8 12.66 -3.43 63.01
C ASP A 8 12.16 -3.72 61.58
N ARG A 9 11.61 -2.74 60.85
CA ARG A 9 11.07 -3.00 59.49
C ARG A 9 11.95 -2.59 58.31
N SER A 10 13.07 -1.92 58.53
CA SER A 10 13.94 -1.44 57.45
C SER A 10 15.11 -2.37 57.08
N SER A 11 15.30 -3.48 57.79
CA SER A 11 16.45 -4.38 57.58
C SER A 11 16.23 -5.40 56.45
N LEU A 12 15.01 -5.94 56.30
CA LEU A 12 14.75 -7.03 55.35
C LEU A 12 14.73 -6.60 53.89
N ILE A 13 14.26 -5.37 53.58
CA ILE A 13 14.20 -4.87 52.20
C ILE A 13 15.62 -4.63 51.65
N SER A 14 16.52 -4.09 52.48
CA SER A 14 17.91 -3.84 52.10
C SER A 14 18.68 -5.14 51.86
N ILE A 15 18.42 -6.19 52.65
CA ILE A 15 19.03 -7.52 52.46
C ILE A 15 18.51 -8.17 51.17
N PHE A 16 17.22 -8.01 50.84
CA PHE A 16 16.63 -8.57 49.62
C PHE A 16 17.18 -7.91 48.34
N LEU A 17 17.39 -6.60 48.35
CA LEU A 17 17.96 -5.86 47.21
C LEU A 17 19.46 -6.18 46.99
N ILE A 18 20.22 -6.42 48.06
CA ILE A 18 21.62 -6.85 47.95
C ILE A 18 21.71 -8.28 47.36
N PHE A 19 20.81 -9.19 47.75
CA PHE A 19 20.74 -10.52 47.15
C PHE A 19 20.39 -10.51 45.66
N LEU A 20 19.52 -9.60 45.21
CA LEU A 20 19.20 -9.41 43.79
C LEU A 20 20.38 -8.84 43.00
N SER A 21 21.23 -8.00 43.62
CA SER A 21 22.42 -7.44 42.95
C SER A 21 23.58 -8.44 42.80
N LEU A 22 23.66 -9.46 43.66
CA LEU A 22 24.66 -10.53 43.60
C LEU A 22 24.25 -11.66 42.64
N LEU A 23 22.96 -11.77 42.33
CA LEU A 23 22.44 -12.59 41.24
C LEU A 23 22.56 -11.82 39.92
N ASN A 24 23.80 -11.57 39.49
CA ASN A 24 24.17 -11.26 38.09
C ASN A 24 23.90 -12.48 37.19
N ILE A 25 22.69 -13.04 37.27
CA ILE A 25 22.20 -14.00 36.30
C ILE A 25 21.79 -13.16 35.09
N THR A 26 22.78 -12.79 34.29
CA THR A 26 22.56 -12.61 32.87
C THR A 26 22.19 -13.99 32.33
N THR A 27 20.91 -14.37 32.45
CA THR A 27 20.38 -15.44 31.62
C THR A 27 20.35 -14.88 30.20
N SER A 28 21.48 -14.95 29.50
CA SER A 28 21.43 -15.16 28.07
C SER A 28 20.80 -16.54 27.91
N SER A 29 19.46 -16.59 27.93
CA SER A 29 18.74 -17.80 27.54
C SER A 29 19.31 -18.19 26.18
N PRO A 30 19.97 -19.36 26.05
CA PRO A 30 20.38 -19.83 24.74
C PRO A 30 19.10 -19.89 23.91
N LEU A 31 19.09 -19.15 22.80
CA LEU A 31 18.01 -19.21 21.84
C LEU A 31 17.84 -20.69 21.46
N PRO A 32 16.61 -21.24 21.49
CA PRO A 32 16.40 -22.65 21.20
C PRO A 32 16.91 -22.96 19.79
N GLU A 33 18.00 -23.75 19.71
CA GLU A 33 18.75 -24.07 18.49
C GLU A 33 17.89 -24.75 17.40
N ASN A 34 16.74 -25.30 17.74
CA ASN A 34 16.07 -26.28 16.89
C ASN A 34 15.10 -25.73 15.82
N HIS A 35 14.90 -24.41 15.71
CA HIS A 35 13.97 -23.85 14.70
C HIS A 35 14.47 -22.63 13.92
N LEU A 36 15.65 -22.08 14.24
CA LEU A 36 16.18 -20.87 13.57
C LEU A 36 17.28 -21.16 12.53
N GLU A 37 17.99 -22.29 12.60
CA GLU A 37 19.12 -22.53 11.69
C GLU A 37 18.72 -22.87 10.24
N LYS A 38 17.47 -23.27 9.97
CA LYS A 38 17.10 -23.66 8.59
C LYS A 38 16.81 -22.50 7.64
N ASP A 39 16.58 -21.28 8.13
CA ASP A 39 16.25 -20.12 7.28
C ASP A 39 17.03 -18.84 7.65
N LEU A 40 18.01 -18.92 8.55
CA LEU A 40 19.00 -17.84 8.69
C LEU A 40 20.01 -17.92 7.54
N VAL A 41 19.51 -17.74 6.31
CA VAL A 41 20.34 -17.29 5.20
C VAL A 41 20.96 -16.00 5.69
N THR A 42 22.27 -16.02 5.91
CA THR A 42 23.08 -14.83 6.17
C THR A 42 22.87 -13.94 4.97
N ARG A 43 21.88 -13.06 5.05
CA ARG A 43 21.72 -11.97 4.09
C ARG A 43 22.95 -11.12 4.33
N ASP A 44 23.78 -11.01 3.32
CA ASP A 44 24.77 -9.94 3.24
C ASP A 44 24.12 -8.85 2.37
N PRO A 45 23.15 -8.06 2.90
CA PRO A 45 22.59 -6.97 2.13
C PRO A 45 23.70 -5.95 1.95
N THR A 46 24.31 -5.97 0.77
CA THR A 46 25.49 -5.17 0.48
C THR A 46 25.16 -3.69 0.24
N THR A 47 23.88 -3.33 0.05
CA THR A 47 23.49 -1.97 -0.34
C THR A 47 22.18 -1.53 0.31
N SER A 48 22.22 -0.47 1.12
CA SER A 48 21.00 0.23 1.56
C SER A 48 20.32 0.91 0.37
N ILE A 49 18.99 0.80 0.28
CA ILE A 49 18.24 1.49 -0.77
C ILE A 49 18.39 3.00 -0.57
N THR A 50 18.89 3.69 -1.60
CA THR A 50 19.07 5.13 -1.59
C THR A 50 17.75 5.88 -1.77
N GLN A 51 17.71 7.14 -1.34
CA GLN A 51 16.52 7.99 -1.52
C GLN A 51 16.10 8.09 -3.00
N ALA A 52 17.06 8.26 -3.90
CA ALA A 52 16.79 8.34 -5.33
C ALA A 52 16.10 7.08 -5.88
N ARG A 53 16.46 5.88 -5.39
CA ARG A 53 15.79 4.63 -5.79
C ARG A 53 14.37 4.53 -5.22
N TYR A 54 14.13 4.99 -3.99
CA TYR A 54 12.76 5.10 -3.49
C TYR A 54 11.92 6.10 -4.28
N GLU A 55 12.50 7.23 -4.69
CA GLU A 55 11.81 8.22 -5.53
C GLU A 55 11.48 7.67 -6.93
N GLU A 56 12.37 6.87 -7.51
CA GLU A 56 12.12 6.14 -8.77
C GLU A 56 10.97 5.14 -8.60
N TYR A 57 11.02 4.32 -7.54
CA TYR A 57 9.96 3.39 -7.19
C TYR A 57 8.60 4.09 -7.05
N LEU A 58 8.56 5.18 -6.29
CA LEU A 58 7.37 6.02 -6.13
C LEU A 58 6.92 6.53 -7.50
N THR A 59 7.79 7.13 -8.30
CA THR A 59 7.44 7.65 -9.64
C THR A 59 6.81 6.59 -10.55
N LYS A 60 7.31 5.35 -10.49
CA LYS A 60 6.85 4.25 -11.33
C LYS A 60 5.51 3.67 -10.89
N HIS A 61 5.27 3.53 -9.58
CA HIS A 61 4.13 2.77 -9.05
C HIS A 61 3.08 3.63 -8.34
N TRP A 62 3.45 4.84 -7.92
CA TRP A 62 2.65 5.73 -7.10
C TRP A 62 2.72 7.14 -7.68
N ARG A 63 1.68 7.56 -8.41
CA ARG A 63 1.66 8.92 -8.99
C ARG A 63 1.95 9.96 -7.91
N SER A 64 2.80 10.94 -8.22
CA SER A 64 2.97 12.11 -7.36
C SER A 64 1.62 12.81 -7.25
N THR A 65 1.11 12.91 -6.02
CA THR A 65 -0.22 13.47 -5.74
C THR A 65 -0.20 14.24 -4.43
N GLY A 66 -1.20 15.12 -4.25
CA GLY A 66 -1.58 15.65 -2.93
C GLY A 66 -2.49 14.69 -2.15
N ARG A 67 -2.24 13.39 -2.27
CA ARG A 67 -3.00 12.34 -1.58
C ARG A 67 -2.12 11.49 -0.66
N TYR A 68 -0.85 11.86 -0.49
CA TYR A 68 -0.01 11.28 0.54
C TYR A 68 -0.35 11.85 1.90
N MET A 69 -0.46 10.97 2.88
CA MET A 69 -0.76 11.28 4.28
C MET A 69 0.44 10.95 5.15
N PHE A 70 0.67 11.83 6.11
CA PHE A 70 1.70 11.68 7.14
C PHE A 70 1.04 11.67 8.52
N TYR A 71 1.71 11.13 9.53
CA TYR A 71 1.17 11.13 10.88
C TYR A 71 2.24 11.12 11.97
N SER A 72 1.83 11.53 13.17
CA SER A 72 2.60 11.45 14.41
C SER A 72 1.66 11.14 15.59
N GLY A 73 2.21 10.94 16.79
CA GLY A 73 1.44 10.75 18.02
C GLY A 73 0.59 9.48 17.99
N ASN A 74 1.14 8.40 17.44
CA ASN A 74 0.46 7.12 17.24
C ASN A 74 -0.93 7.25 16.58
N SER A 75 -1.03 8.09 15.54
CA SER A 75 -2.29 8.37 14.82
C SER A 75 -2.59 7.42 13.64
N GLY A 76 -2.01 6.22 13.64
CA GLY A 76 -2.21 5.23 12.58
C GLY A 76 -3.69 4.84 12.39
N ALA A 77 -4.41 4.60 13.49
CA ALA A 77 -5.85 4.27 13.44
C ALA A 77 -6.72 5.37 12.81
N GLN A 78 -6.36 6.65 13.01
CA GLN A 78 -7.06 7.77 12.36
C GLN A 78 -6.83 7.78 10.85
N ILE A 79 -5.58 7.54 10.42
CA ILE A 79 -5.26 7.43 8.99
C ILE A 79 -6.04 6.30 8.33
N GLU A 80 -6.11 5.13 8.99
CA GLU A 80 -6.87 3.99 8.47
C GLU A 80 -8.37 4.32 8.33
N ALA A 81 -8.96 4.93 9.35
CA ALA A 81 -10.36 5.37 9.34
C ALA A 81 -10.62 6.41 8.23
N PHE A 82 -9.73 7.39 8.06
CA PHE A 82 -9.82 8.37 6.99
C PHE A 82 -9.71 7.72 5.62
N ARG A 83 -8.72 6.85 5.39
CA ARG A 83 -8.49 6.18 4.11
C ARG A 83 -9.64 5.26 3.72
N LYS A 84 -10.31 4.62 4.69
CA LYS A 84 -11.51 3.82 4.44
C LYS A 84 -12.60 4.62 3.74
N MET A 85 -12.74 5.89 4.08
CA MET A 85 -13.70 6.81 3.45
C MET A 85 -13.13 7.54 2.24
N ASN A 86 -11.81 7.55 2.06
CA ASN A 86 -11.09 8.28 1.02
C ASN A 86 -10.03 7.36 0.36
N PRO A 87 -10.43 6.35 -0.42
CA PRO A 87 -9.54 5.27 -0.87
C PRO A 87 -8.42 5.73 -1.81
N SER A 88 -8.51 6.94 -2.37
CA SER A 88 -7.46 7.56 -3.19
C SER A 88 -6.28 8.13 -2.39
N TYR A 89 -6.34 8.10 -1.05
CA TYR A 89 -5.25 8.53 -0.18
C TYR A 89 -4.36 7.37 0.23
N TYR A 90 -3.07 7.66 0.36
CA TYR A 90 -2.03 6.68 0.67
C TYR A 90 -1.15 7.19 1.80
N TRP A 91 -0.59 6.28 2.59
CA TRP A 91 0.40 6.57 3.61
C TRP A 91 1.54 5.57 3.49
N TYR A 92 2.53 5.68 4.38
CA TYR A 92 3.75 4.88 4.37
C TYR A 92 3.51 3.36 4.22
N ASP A 93 2.63 2.77 5.03
CA ASP A 93 2.55 1.31 5.13
C ASP A 93 2.13 0.60 3.84
N PRO A 94 1.03 0.96 3.16
CA PRO A 94 0.65 0.32 1.92
C PRO A 94 1.65 0.55 0.78
N ILE A 95 2.61 1.47 0.92
CA ILE A 95 3.62 1.78 -0.11
C ILE A 95 4.90 0.98 0.12
N PHE A 96 5.36 0.88 1.37
CA PHE A 96 6.67 0.31 1.72
C PHE A 96 6.55 -0.95 2.58
N ASN A 97 5.56 -1.05 3.47
CA ASN A 97 5.32 -2.21 4.34
C ASN A 97 4.44 -3.28 3.67
N ALA A 98 4.77 -3.61 2.43
CA ALA A 98 4.15 -4.71 1.70
C ALA A 98 4.29 -6.06 2.43
N HIS A 99 3.17 -6.77 2.57
CA HIS A 99 3.10 -8.14 3.11
C HIS A 99 2.87 -9.21 2.05
N LYS A 100 2.54 -8.81 0.82
CA LYS A 100 2.20 -9.73 -0.27
C LYS A 100 3.25 -9.69 -1.36
N ASN A 101 3.58 -10.87 -1.89
CA ASN A 101 4.60 -11.04 -2.93
C ASN A 101 4.22 -10.43 -4.29
N ASP A 102 2.93 -10.11 -4.50
CA ASP A 102 2.41 -9.41 -5.68
C ASP A 102 2.55 -7.88 -5.58
N HIS A 103 3.01 -7.37 -4.43
CA HIS A 103 3.19 -5.95 -4.24
C HIS A 103 4.35 -5.40 -5.09
N PRO A 104 4.21 -4.23 -5.74
CA PRO A 104 5.24 -3.67 -6.62
C PRO A 104 6.64 -3.58 -6.01
N TRP A 105 6.73 -3.36 -4.71
CA TRP A 105 7.99 -3.36 -3.95
C TRP A 105 8.86 -4.59 -4.26
N TYR A 106 8.29 -5.81 -4.27
CA TYR A 106 9.04 -7.06 -4.51
C TYR A 106 9.47 -7.26 -5.96
N SER A 107 8.86 -6.54 -6.90
CA SER A 107 9.28 -6.52 -8.30
C SER A 107 10.32 -5.44 -8.61
N PHE A 108 10.39 -4.41 -7.77
CA PHE A 108 11.25 -3.25 -7.96
C PHE A 108 12.57 -3.37 -7.20
N PHE A 109 12.52 -3.86 -5.95
CA PHE A 109 13.67 -4.05 -5.10
C PHE A 109 14.05 -5.53 -5.03
N ASP A 110 15.34 -5.81 -5.06
CA ASP A 110 15.88 -7.15 -4.85
C ASP A 110 15.99 -7.39 -3.34
N TYR A 111 14.99 -8.04 -2.74
CA TYR A 111 14.95 -8.28 -1.29
C TYR A 111 16.17 -9.06 -0.74
N LYS A 112 16.95 -9.72 -1.61
CA LYS A 112 18.20 -10.42 -1.23
C LYS A 112 19.39 -9.46 -1.14
N LYS A 113 19.37 -8.34 -1.85
CA LYS A 113 20.49 -7.37 -1.93
C LYS A 113 20.18 -6.02 -1.28
N ASP A 114 18.94 -5.59 -1.39
CA ASP A 114 18.47 -4.26 -1.01
C ASP A 114 18.04 -4.24 0.45
N LEU A 115 18.74 -3.46 1.28
CA LEU A 115 18.32 -3.22 2.67
C LEU A 115 17.30 -2.07 2.73
N ASP A 116 16.09 -2.40 3.19
CA ASP A 116 15.04 -1.42 3.46
C ASP A 116 15.49 -0.43 4.56
N ASN A 117 15.12 0.83 4.40
CA ASN A 117 15.49 1.93 5.28
C ASN A 117 14.29 2.87 5.42
N GLY A 118 13.60 2.74 6.56
CA GLY A 118 12.37 3.49 6.81
C GLY A 118 12.55 5.00 6.81
N GLU A 119 13.70 5.50 7.30
CA GLU A 119 14.02 6.93 7.32
C GLU A 119 14.14 7.47 5.90
N THR A 120 14.89 6.75 5.05
CA THR A 120 15.15 7.16 3.67
C THR A 120 13.90 7.05 2.79
N SER A 121 13.07 6.00 2.96
CA SER A 121 11.84 5.82 2.20
C SER A 121 10.76 6.84 2.57
N SER A 122 10.68 7.22 3.84
CA SER A 122 9.81 8.29 4.34
C SER A 122 10.23 9.68 3.81
N GLN A 123 11.53 9.98 3.82
CA GLN A 123 12.08 11.19 3.19
C GLN A 123 11.73 11.25 1.70
N ALA A 124 11.88 10.14 0.98
CA ALA A 124 11.49 10.05 -0.42
C ALA A 124 9.98 10.30 -0.62
N LEU A 125 9.11 9.79 0.26
CA LEU A 125 7.67 10.07 0.22
C LEU A 125 7.37 11.57 0.39
N ALA A 126 8.03 12.23 1.34
CA ALA A 126 7.95 13.68 1.52
C ALA A 126 8.41 14.43 0.26
N VAL A 127 9.51 14.00 -0.37
CA VAL A 127 10.01 14.56 -1.65
C VAL A 127 9.04 14.37 -2.81
N LYS A 128 8.28 13.27 -2.86
CA LYS A 128 7.33 13.02 -3.97
C LYS A 128 5.96 13.64 -3.76
N THR A 129 5.67 14.18 -2.59
CA THR A 129 4.40 14.84 -2.29
C THR A 129 4.24 16.16 -3.07
N THR A 130 3.04 16.42 -3.60
CA THR A 130 2.67 17.68 -4.29
C THR A 130 1.34 18.21 -3.78
N GLY A 131 0.95 19.45 -4.11
CA GLY A 131 -0.38 19.97 -3.77
C GLY A 131 -0.61 20.15 -2.27
N ASP A 132 -1.82 19.85 -1.79
CA ASP A 132 -2.17 19.94 -0.37
C ASP A 132 -1.76 18.66 0.37
N VAL A 133 -0.96 18.80 1.42
CA VAL A 133 -0.46 17.67 2.24
C VAL A 133 -1.41 17.45 3.42
N THR A 134 -1.71 16.19 3.73
CA THR A 134 -2.60 15.82 4.84
C THR A 134 -1.78 15.20 5.97
N VAL A 135 -1.90 15.73 7.18
CA VAL A 135 -1.14 15.25 8.34
C VAL A 135 -2.04 15.02 9.56
N PHE A 136 -1.93 13.85 10.20
CA PHE A 136 -2.70 13.46 11.39
C PHE A 136 -1.84 13.47 12.65
N GLY A 137 -2.37 13.97 13.76
CA GLY A 137 -1.69 13.92 15.06
C GLY A 137 -0.32 14.57 15.09
N ALA A 138 -0.08 15.57 14.25
CA ALA A 138 1.22 16.23 14.16
C ALA A 138 1.11 17.75 14.30
N VAL A 139 0.01 18.32 14.78
CA VAL A 139 -0.01 19.78 15.05
C VAL A 139 0.92 20.14 16.21
N GLU A 140 1.17 19.17 17.11
CA GLU A 140 2.04 19.29 18.28
C GLU A 140 3.47 18.79 18.01
N TRP A 141 3.89 18.69 16.74
CA TRP A 141 5.21 18.15 16.37
C TRP A 141 6.37 18.96 16.96
N LYS A 142 6.20 20.26 17.22
CA LYS A 142 7.24 21.10 17.86
C LYS A 142 7.29 20.96 19.38
N THR A 143 6.21 20.49 20.01
CA THR A 143 6.05 20.48 21.47
C THR A 143 6.12 19.07 22.02
N LYS A 144 5.11 18.24 21.76
CA LYS A 144 5.04 16.86 22.25
C LYS A 144 5.70 15.88 21.29
N GLY A 145 5.68 16.17 20.00
CA GLY A 145 6.16 15.27 18.95
C GLY A 145 7.56 15.59 18.42
N ALA A 146 8.39 16.34 19.14
CA ALA A 146 9.68 16.84 18.62
C ALA A 146 10.63 15.72 18.20
N GLU A 147 10.54 14.57 18.88
CA GLU A 147 11.34 13.38 18.58
C GLU A 147 10.59 12.34 17.74
N SER A 148 9.38 12.66 17.29
CA SER A 148 8.63 11.78 16.42
C SER A 148 9.31 11.61 15.07
N PHE A 149 9.04 10.48 14.44
CA PHE A 149 9.58 10.18 13.12
C PHE A 149 9.22 11.26 12.09
N PHE A 150 7.98 11.76 12.11
CA PHE A 150 7.53 12.89 11.29
C PHE A 150 8.39 14.15 11.50
N ALA A 151 8.65 14.50 12.76
CA ALA A 151 9.44 15.70 13.10
C ALA A 151 10.91 15.59 12.63
N ARG A 152 11.51 14.40 12.74
CA ARG A 152 12.92 14.18 12.40
C ARG A 152 13.19 13.98 10.91
N HIS A 153 12.27 13.35 10.18
CA HIS A 153 12.54 12.86 8.83
C HIS A 153 11.64 13.46 7.74
N GLU A 154 10.47 14.01 8.09
CA GLU A 154 9.45 14.39 7.09
C GLU A 154 9.21 15.89 7.03
N ILE A 155 8.97 16.54 8.18
CA ILE A 155 8.47 17.92 8.20
C ILE A 155 9.46 18.94 7.62
N GLY A 156 10.77 18.76 7.84
CA GLY A 156 11.79 19.64 7.25
C GLY A 156 11.74 19.65 5.72
N ILE A 157 11.61 18.46 5.12
CA ILE A 157 11.47 18.30 3.66
C ILE A 157 10.17 18.93 3.18
N LEU A 158 9.06 18.70 3.89
CA LEU A 158 7.77 19.30 3.54
C LEU A 158 7.84 20.84 3.59
N HIS A 159 8.49 21.42 4.61
CA HIS A 159 8.70 22.86 4.72
C HIS A 159 9.53 23.43 3.57
N ASP A 160 10.63 22.78 3.21
CA ASP A 160 11.45 23.21 2.06
C ASP A 160 10.65 23.15 0.75
N ARG A 161 9.81 22.13 0.58
CA ARG A 161 8.92 22.01 -0.57
C ARG A 161 7.82 23.06 -0.57
N LEU A 162 7.32 23.46 0.59
CA LEU A 162 6.32 24.52 0.74
C LEU A 162 6.91 25.88 0.39
N LYS A 163 8.11 26.18 0.89
CA LYS A 163 8.88 27.39 0.53
C LYS A 163 9.17 27.47 -0.98
N ASN A 164 9.48 26.34 -1.60
CA ASN A 164 9.78 26.25 -3.03
C ASN A 164 8.54 26.07 -3.93
N GLY A 165 7.33 26.18 -3.38
CA GLY A 165 6.07 26.09 -4.14
C GLY A 165 5.79 24.72 -4.76
N LYS A 166 6.45 23.66 -4.30
CA LYS A 166 6.22 22.27 -4.76
C LYS A 166 5.03 21.61 -4.08
N ILE A 167 4.75 22.02 -2.84
CA ILE A 167 3.47 21.78 -2.16
C ILE A 167 2.81 23.12 -1.87
N LYS A 168 1.48 23.12 -1.74
CA LYS A 168 0.65 24.32 -1.55
C LYS A 168 0.41 24.63 -0.07
N SER A 169 0.19 23.60 0.73
CA SER A 169 -0.09 23.73 2.16
C SER A 169 0.14 22.41 2.90
N ILE A 170 0.34 22.49 4.21
CA ILE A 170 0.31 21.32 5.11
C ILE A 170 -0.94 21.45 5.99
N ASN A 171 -1.90 20.54 5.81
CA ASN A 171 -3.17 20.54 6.52
C ASN A 171 -3.12 19.56 7.68
N HIS A 172 -3.12 20.10 8.89
CA HIS A 172 -3.23 19.34 10.13
C HIS A 172 -4.70 18.98 10.35
N MET A 173 -5.01 17.70 10.29
CA MET A 173 -6.38 17.20 10.36
C MET A 173 -6.92 17.26 11.78
N GLN A 174 -8.24 17.41 11.90
CA GLN A 174 -8.92 17.24 13.19
C GLN A 174 -8.75 15.81 13.69
N LYS A 175 -8.79 15.64 15.01
CA LYS A 175 -8.89 14.30 15.60
C LYS A 175 -10.13 13.59 15.05
N ASP A 176 -9.96 12.33 14.65
CA ASP A 176 -11.01 11.47 14.09
C ASP A 176 -11.61 12.00 12.76
N ALA A 177 -10.87 12.81 12.02
CA ALA A 177 -11.28 13.27 10.70
C ALA A 177 -11.53 12.09 9.75
N THR A 178 -12.65 12.15 9.02
CA THR A 178 -13.03 11.19 7.97
C THR A 178 -13.22 11.84 6.61
N LYS A 179 -13.14 13.19 6.53
CA LYS A 179 -13.28 13.96 5.31
C LYS A 179 -12.11 14.94 5.13
N PRO A 180 -11.62 15.18 3.90
CA PRO A 180 -10.53 16.12 3.65
C PRO A 180 -10.79 17.55 4.14
N SER A 181 -12.06 17.96 4.29
CA SER A 181 -12.43 19.28 4.78
C SER A 181 -12.29 19.46 6.30
N GLN A 182 -12.10 18.38 7.06
CA GLN A 182 -11.95 18.41 8.52
C GLN A 182 -10.53 18.78 8.93
N VAL A 183 -10.13 20.00 8.56
CA VAL A 183 -8.81 20.58 8.87
C VAL A 183 -8.92 21.36 10.18
N MET A 184 -7.97 21.14 11.08
CA MET A 184 -7.81 21.87 12.35
C MET A 184 -6.95 23.12 12.14
N ALA A 185 -5.81 22.96 11.48
CA ALA A 185 -4.90 24.05 11.17
C ALA A 185 -4.23 23.84 9.81
N THR A 186 -3.83 24.92 9.15
CA THR A 186 -3.04 24.87 7.92
C THR A 186 -1.72 25.60 8.14
N GLU A 187 -0.60 24.97 7.80
CA GLU A 187 0.72 25.57 7.80
C GLU A 187 1.03 26.19 6.43
N ASP A 188 1.54 27.42 6.43
CA ASP A 188 2.01 28.15 5.25
C ASP A 188 3.53 28.04 5.04
N LYS A 189 4.04 28.65 3.96
CA LYS A 189 5.46 28.63 3.58
C LYS A 189 6.42 29.16 4.65
N ASP A 190 5.93 29.96 5.59
CA ASP A 190 6.74 30.54 6.66
C ASP A 190 6.67 29.65 7.93
N GLY A 191 6.01 28.50 7.85
CA GLY A 191 5.80 27.58 8.98
C GLY A 191 4.76 28.11 9.98
N LYS A 192 3.93 29.07 9.56
CA LYS A 192 2.91 29.67 10.41
C LYS A 192 1.62 28.87 10.30
N LEU A 193 1.08 28.47 11.46
CA LEU A 193 -0.20 27.80 11.57
C LEU A 193 -1.35 28.80 11.55
N THR A 194 -2.30 28.58 10.64
CA THR A 194 -3.61 29.25 10.63
C THR A 194 -4.68 28.27 11.08
N TRP A 195 -5.21 28.50 12.27
CA TRP A 195 -6.24 27.65 12.90
C TRP A 195 -7.62 27.90 12.28
N LYS A 196 -8.45 26.85 12.19
CA LYS A 196 -9.77 26.86 11.53
C LYS A 196 -10.85 26.46 12.52
N ASN A 197 -12.12 26.76 12.20
CA ASN A 197 -13.29 26.18 12.87
C ASN A 197 -13.29 26.28 14.42
N GLY A 198 -12.74 27.37 14.97
CA GLY A 198 -12.69 27.59 16.42
C GLY A 198 -11.54 26.87 17.15
N PHE A 199 -10.70 26.11 16.44
CA PHE A 199 -9.46 25.57 17.00
C PHE A 199 -8.44 26.68 17.27
N LYS A 200 -7.50 26.41 18.17
CA LYS A 200 -6.46 27.35 18.59
C LYS A 200 -5.17 26.63 18.99
N GLU A 201 -4.12 27.42 19.16
CA GLU A 201 -2.84 26.93 19.67
C GLU A 201 -3.00 26.22 21.02
N GLY A 202 -2.39 25.03 21.12
CA GLY A 202 -2.50 24.13 22.26
C GLY A 202 -3.58 23.06 22.13
N ASP A 203 -4.51 23.17 21.17
CA ASP A 203 -5.44 22.07 20.88
C ASP A 203 -4.68 20.87 20.29
N SER A 204 -5.05 19.66 20.72
CA SER A 204 -4.41 18.41 20.29
C SER A 204 -5.23 17.70 19.22
N ASN A 205 -4.56 17.11 18.23
CA ASN A 205 -5.17 16.27 17.21
C ASN A 205 -4.64 14.83 17.16
N ALA A 206 -3.77 14.43 18.08
CA ALA A 206 -3.33 13.04 18.18
C ALA A 206 -4.42 12.14 18.79
N SER A 207 -4.51 10.92 18.29
CA SER A 207 -5.37 9.89 18.88
C SER A 207 -4.64 9.07 19.93
N GLY A 208 -3.30 9.06 19.88
CA GLY A 208 -2.45 8.36 20.84
C GLY A 208 -1.49 9.31 21.54
N ASN A 209 -0.51 8.71 22.20
CA ASN A 209 0.54 9.41 22.91
C ASN A 209 1.72 9.63 21.97
N TYR A 210 2.28 10.83 22.01
CA TYR A 210 3.68 11.05 21.65
C TYR A 210 4.51 10.36 22.75
N ASP A 211 5.63 9.72 22.42
CA ASP A 211 6.52 8.98 23.34
C ASP A 211 6.19 7.51 23.65
N VAL A 212 5.16 6.89 23.05
CA VAL A 212 5.01 5.41 23.15
C VAL A 212 5.95 4.75 22.15
N CYS A 213 7.23 4.76 22.51
CA CYS A 213 8.20 3.86 21.92
C CYS A 213 7.84 2.42 22.34
N ALA A 214 7.62 1.52 21.37
CA ALA A 214 7.51 0.10 21.68
C ALA A 214 8.74 -0.31 22.50
N SER A 215 8.50 -0.84 23.70
CA SER A 215 9.50 -1.13 24.74
C SER A 215 10.85 -1.58 24.18
N GLY A 216 11.89 -0.75 24.36
CA GLY A 216 13.27 -1.03 23.94
C GLY A 216 13.78 -0.25 22.72
N SER A 217 12.91 0.48 22.00
CA SER A 217 13.32 1.38 20.90
C SER A 217 13.57 2.80 21.41
N THR A 218 14.69 3.43 21.02
CA THR A 218 14.96 4.87 21.25
C THR A 218 14.30 5.78 20.19
N LYS A 219 13.54 5.22 19.24
CA LYS A 219 12.87 5.95 18.15
C LYS A 219 11.37 5.70 18.24
N CYS A 220 10.60 6.75 18.54
CA CYS A 220 9.14 6.68 18.72
C CYS A 220 8.44 6.95 17.38
N ASP A 221 7.31 6.29 17.14
CA ASP A 221 6.49 6.38 15.90
C ASP A 221 7.21 6.06 14.58
N ALA A 222 8.42 5.49 14.62
CA ALA A 222 9.11 5.07 13.41
C ALA A 222 8.32 3.95 12.72
N PRO A 223 8.05 4.04 11.40
CA PRO A 223 7.52 2.92 10.66
C PRO A 223 8.51 1.77 10.82
N LYS A 224 8.02 0.62 11.31
CA LYS A 224 8.84 -0.58 11.41
C LYS A 224 8.90 -1.19 10.01
N PRO A 225 10.06 -1.21 9.34
CA PRO A 225 10.18 -1.94 8.10
C PRO A 225 9.92 -3.41 8.44
N ASN A 226 8.87 -3.98 7.87
CA ASN A 226 8.63 -5.40 8.07
C ASN A 226 9.81 -6.17 7.50
N LYS A 227 10.29 -7.18 8.24
CA LYS A 227 11.20 -8.16 7.65
C LYS A 227 10.54 -8.70 6.40
N LYS A 228 11.14 -8.44 5.25
CA LYS A 228 10.66 -8.95 3.98
C LYS A 228 10.94 -10.43 3.99
N ASP A 229 9.88 -11.21 4.19
CA ASP A 229 9.97 -12.65 4.01
C ASP A 229 10.57 -12.92 2.65
N PRO A 230 11.49 -13.90 2.53
CA PRO A 230 11.91 -14.34 1.22
C PRO A 230 10.65 -14.58 0.41
N LYS A 231 10.56 -13.99 -0.78
CA LYS A 231 9.65 -14.53 -1.79
C LYS A 231 9.97 -16.02 -1.78
N PRO A 232 9.02 -16.92 -1.42
CA PRO A 232 9.29 -18.35 -1.40
C PRO A 232 9.96 -18.60 -2.73
N ASP A 233 11.21 -19.08 -2.70
CA ASP A 233 12.04 -19.21 -3.89
C ASP A 233 11.11 -19.84 -4.90
N SER A 234 10.69 -19.03 -5.87
CA SER A 234 9.69 -19.42 -6.84
C SER A 234 10.41 -20.52 -7.55
N GLU A 235 10.14 -21.76 -7.14
CA GLU A 235 10.69 -22.98 -7.67
C GLU A 235 10.70 -22.74 -9.17
N ALA A 236 11.92 -22.53 -9.72
CA ALA A 236 12.12 -21.83 -10.98
C ALA A 236 11.08 -22.36 -11.94
N PRO A 237 10.09 -21.53 -12.37
CA PRO A 237 8.76 -21.99 -12.72
C PRO A 237 8.96 -23.25 -13.52
N ALA A 238 8.62 -24.39 -12.91
CA ALA A 238 8.55 -25.62 -13.66
C ALA A 238 7.78 -25.22 -14.92
N ASN A 239 8.24 -25.65 -16.09
CA ASN A 239 7.70 -25.21 -17.37
C ASN A 239 6.24 -25.71 -17.48
N VAL A 240 5.35 -25.14 -16.67
CA VAL A 240 3.96 -25.48 -16.46
C VAL A 240 3.28 -24.74 -17.59
N LYS A 241 3.28 -25.43 -18.72
CA LYS A 241 2.40 -25.09 -19.82
C LYS A 241 0.98 -25.00 -19.25
N PRO A 242 0.22 -23.93 -19.58
CA PRO A 242 -1.16 -23.81 -19.15
C PRO A 242 -1.92 -25.08 -19.49
N SER A 243 -2.67 -25.55 -18.50
CA SER A 243 -3.39 -26.80 -18.54
C SER A 243 -4.31 -26.82 -19.76
N LYS A 244 -4.23 -27.93 -20.52
CA LYS A 244 -5.08 -28.11 -21.70
C LYS A 244 -6.54 -28.07 -21.29
N GLY A 245 -7.37 -27.38 -22.07
CA GLY A 245 -8.80 -27.29 -21.81
C GLY A 245 -9.20 -26.10 -20.93
N MET A 246 -8.30 -25.15 -20.76
CA MET A 246 -8.59 -23.83 -20.20
C MET A 246 -8.68 -22.77 -21.30
N SER A 247 -9.26 -21.63 -20.97
CA SER A 247 -9.46 -20.51 -21.88
C SER A 247 -9.22 -19.19 -21.14
N LEU A 248 -8.57 -18.25 -21.81
CA LEU A 248 -8.52 -16.85 -21.36
C LEU A 248 -9.85 -16.21 -21.73
N SER A 249 -10.56 -15.61 -20.79
CA SER A 249 -11.72 -14.77 -21.05
C SER A 249 -11.40 -13.31 -20.71
N VAL A 250 -11.77 -12.40 -21.61
CA VAL A 250 -11.57 -10.96 -21.47
C VAL A 250 -12.91 -10.27 -21.42
N ALA A 251 -13.13 -9.47 -20.37
CA ALA A 251 -14.39 -8.78 -20.15
C ALA A 251 -14.17 -7.30 -19.80
N MET A 252 -15.11 -6.46 -20.22
CA MET A 252 -15.18 -5.06 -19.83
C MET A 252 -16.07 -4.91 -18.61
N ILE A 253 -15.53 -4.27 -17.57
CA ILE A 253 -16.31 -3.78 -16.44
C ILE A 253 -16.50 -2.29 -16.62
N THR A 254 -17.76 -1.84 -16.63
CA THR A 254 -18.11 -0.41 -16.66
C THR A 254 -18.66 -0.02 -15.30
N ASN A 255 -18.01 0.91 -14.62
CA ASN A 255 -18.48 1.46 -13.35
C ASN A 255 -19.03 2.87 -13.57
N PHE A 256 -20.14 3.17 -12.91
CA PHE A 256 -20.79 4.47 -12.93
C PHE A 256 -20.67 5.11 -11.55
N SER A 257 -19.99 6.25 -11.47
CA SER A 257 -19.85 6.99 -10.22
C SER A 257 -20.71 8.26 -10.31
N PRO A 258 -21.94 8.26 -9.75
CA PRO A 258 -22.79 9.44 -9.79
C PRO A 258 -22.25 10.53 -8.86
N HIS A 259 -22.15 11.75 -9.39
CA HIS A 259 -21.75 12.94 -8.65
C HIS A 259 -22.69 14.11 -8.96
N GLY A 260 -23.65 14.37 -8.06
CA GLY A 260 -24.59 15.48 -8.21
C GLY A 260 -25.38 15.41 -9.53
N MET A 261 -25.01 16.26 -10.50
CA MET A 261 -25.65 16.37 -11.82
C MET A 261 -24.88 15.67 -12.95
N SER A 262 -23.76 15.00 -12.66
CA SER A 262 -22.96 14.25 -13.65
C SER A 262 -22.73 12.81 -13.22
N VAL A 263 -22.29 11.97 -14.17
CA VAL A 263 -21.91 10.58 -13.91
C VAL A 263 -20.55 10.36 -14.55
N ASP A 264 -19.56 9.95 -13.75
CA ASP A 264 -18.29 9.49 -14.27
C ASP A 264 -18.43 8.03 -14.69
N VAL A 265 -17.88 7.68 -15.85
CA VAL A 265 -17.95 6.34 -16.42
C VAL A 265 -16.54 5.80 -16.59
N ASP A 266 -16.22 4.76 -15.82
CA ASP A 266 -14.92 4.10 -15.87
C ASP A 266 -15.04 2.74 -16.56
N HIS A 267 -14.24 2.52 -17.59
CA HIS A 267 -14.16 1.25 -18.29
C HIS A 267 -12.85 0.54 -17.93
N LEU A 268 -12.95 -0.69 -17.45
CA LEU A 268 -11.83 -1.51 -17.00
C LEU A 268 -11.85 -2.86 -17.69
N TRP A 269 -10.74 -3.24 -18.32
CA TRP A 269 -10.58 -4.59 -18.87
C TRP A 269 -10.09 -5.55 -17.80
N LYS A 270 -10.78 -6.68 -17.69
CA LYS A 270 -10.45 -7.77 -16.77
C LYS A 270 -10.21 -9.05 -17.54
N PHE A 271 -9.32 -9.87 -17.00
CA PHE A 271 -8.83 -11.09 -17.62
C PHE A 271 -9.08 -12.23 -16.65
N TYR A 272 -9.58 -13.35 -17.14
CA TYR A 272 -9.94 -14.51 -16.34
C TYR A 272 -9.41 -15.79 -17.01
N THR A 273 -8.92 -16.75 -16.24
CA THR A 273 -8.89 -18.13 -16.70
C THR A 273 -10.27 -18.75 -16.53
N THR A 274 -10.67 -19.61 -17.45
CA THR A 274 -11.93 -20.36 -17.44
C THR A 274 -11.72 -21.74 -18.06
N LYS A 275 -12.70 -22.64 -17.97
CA LYS A 275 -12.67 -23.88 -18.76
C LYS A 275 -13.14 -23.59 -20.18
N VAL A 276 -12.57 -24.28 -21.18
CA VAL A 276 -13.03 -24.16 -22.59
C VAL A 276 -14.53 -24.39 -22.68
N GLY A 277 -15.22 -23.51 -23.43
CA GLY A 277 -16.67 -23.56 -23.61
C GLY A 277 -17.48 -23.08 -22.40
N LYS A 278 -16.83 -22.63 -21.32
CA LYS A 278 -17.49 -22.01 -20.16
C LYS A 278 -17.04 -20.56 -20.03
N PRO A 279 -17.68 -19.61 -20.75
CA PRO A 279 -17.35 -18.20 -20.62
C PRO A 279 -17.57 -17.72 -19.18
N VAL A 280 -16.94 -16.60 -18.84
CA VAL A 280 -17.20 -15.95 -17.55
C VAL A 280 -18.68 -15.59 -17.51
N GLY A 281 -19.36 -16.11 -16.49
CA GLY A 281 -20.76 -15.88 -16.24
C GLY A 281 -21.03 -14.45 -15.76
N SER A 282 -22.28 -14.24 -15.33
CA SER A 282 -22.76 -12.94 -14.87
C SER A 282 -21.85 -12.36 -13.81
N CYS A 283 -21.39 -11.13 -14.03
CA CYS A 283 -20.67 -10.34 -13.03
C CYS A 283 -19.35 -10.94 -12.57
N GLY A 284 -18.62 -11.58 -13.48
CA GLY A 284 -17.30 -12.15 -13.17
C GLY A 284 -17.37 -13.53 -12.52
N GLN A 285 -18.55 -14.13 -12.38
CA GLN A 285 -18.69 -15.48 -11.84
C GLN A 285 -18.06 -16.51 -12.80
N THR A 286 -17.04 -17.22 -12.35
CA THR A 286 -16.38 -18.25 -13.17
C THR A 286 -15.79 -19.36 -12.30
N ASP A 287 -15.65 -20.55 -12.90
CA ASP A 287 -14.95 -21.70 -12.32
C ASP A 287 -13.41 -21.48 -12.25
N GLY A 288 -12.87 -20.46 -12.92
CA GLY A 288 -11.44 -20.14 -12.90
C GLY A 288 -11.08 -18.93 -12.05
N LYS A 289 -10.03 -18.19 -12.43
CA LYS A 289 -9.46 -17.10 -11.61
C LYS A 289 -9.31 -15.81 -12.40
N GLU A 290 -9.57 -14.68 -11.76
CA GLU A 290 -9.14 -13.38 -12.30
C GLU A 290 -7.61 -13.31 -12.32
N ILE A 291 -7.06 -12.81 -13.42
CA ILE A 291 -5.63 -12.66 -13.64
C ILE A 291 -5.33 -11.15 -13.67
N PRO A 292 -4.40 -10.65 -12.84
CA PRO A 292 -3.95 -9.28 -12.96
C PRO A 292 -3.24 -9.11 -14.31
N ALA A 293 -3.58 -8.02 -15.00
CA ALA A 293 -2.95 -7.65 -16.26
C ALA A 293 -2.14 -6.37 -16.08
N GLU A 294 -0.90 -6.39 -16.54
CA GLU A 294 -0.08 -5.19 -16.67
C GLU A 294 -0.24 -4.66 -18.09
N SER A 295 -0.70 -3.41 -18.24
CA SER A 295 -0.81 -2.72 -19.53
C SER A 295 -0.03 -1.42 -19.48
N THR A 296 0.72 -1.14 -20.55
CA THR A 296 1.26 0.21 -20.81
C THR A 296 0.28 1.10 -21.56
N ASP A 297 -0.76 0.50 -22.14
CA ASP A 297 -1.68 1.16 -23.05
C ASP A 297 -2.96 1.57 -22.31
N LYS A 298 -3.46 2.76 -22.64
CA LYS A 298 -4.82 3.16 -22.28
C LYS A 298 -5.77 2.52 -23.29
N PRO A 299 -6.78 1.76 -22.85
CA PRO A 299 -7.76 1.18 -23.75
C PRO A 299 -8.41 2.27 -24.61
N GLN A 300 -8.48 2.05 -25.92
CA GLN A 300 -9.21 2.95 -26.81
C GLN A 300 -10.70 2.59 -26.75
N LEU A 301 -11.51 3.49 -26.21
CA LEU A 301 -12.96 3.33 -26.22
C LEU A 301 -13.50 3.88 -27.54
N GLY A 302 -13.92 2.99 -28.43
CA GLY A 302 -14.60 3.36 -29.67
C GLY A 302 -16.01 3.87 -29.39
N GLY A 303 -16.43 4.96 -30.05
CA GLY A 303 -17.76 5.58 -29.89
C GLY A 303 -18.92 4.84 -30.56
N SER A 304 -18.83 3.52 -30.74
CA SER A 304 -19.88 2.72 -31.39
C SER A 304 -20.84 2.13 -30.36
N SER A 305 -22.06 1.76 -30.78
CA SER A 305 -23.05 1.07 -29.94
C SER A 305 -22.62 -0.34 -29.51
N ASN A 306 -21.54 -0.88 -30.09
CA ASN A 306 -20.98 -2.17 -29.73
C ASN A 306 -19.87 -1.99 -28.70
N THR A 307 -19.79 -2.91 -27.74
CA THR A 307 -18.65 -2.99 -26.82
C THR A 307 -17.36 -3.05 -27.65
N PRO A 308 -16.38 -2.13 -27.44
CA PRO A 308 -15.13 -2.16 -28.18
C PRO A 308 -14.31 -3.40 -27.80
N PHE A 309 -13.33 -3.76 -28.61
CA PHE A 309 -12.30 -4.72 -28.16
C PHE A 309 -11.28 -4.01 -27.26
N PRO A 310 -10.50 -4.74 -26.44
CA PRO A 310 -9.65 -4.13 -25.43
C PRO A 310 -8.65 -3.08 -25.92
N GLY A 311 -8.05 -3.30 -27.09
CA GLY A 311 -7.07 -2.39 -27.69
C GLY A 311 -5.83 -2.17 -26.80
N GLY A 312 -4.72 -2.83 -27.12
CA GLY A 312 -3.45 -2.69 -26.45
C GLY A 312 -2.68 -4.00 -26.28
N ILE A 313 -1.61 -3.92 -25.50
CA ILE A 313 -0.73 -5.03 -25.13
C ILE A 313 -0.81 -5.26 -23.62
N PHE A 314 -1.26 -6.44 -23.23
CA PHE A 314 -1.50 -6.83 -21.84
C PHE A 314 -0.59 -8.00 -21.47
N LYS A 315 0.30 -7.81 -20.50
CA LYS A 315 1.13 -8.90 -19.95
C LYS A 315 0.33 -9.65 -18.91
N LEU A 316 0.28 -10.98 -19.06
CA LEU A 316 -0.50 -11.89 -18.25
C LEU A 316 0.39 -13.00 -17.70
N ASN A 317 0.14 -13.44 -16.48
CA ASN A 317 0.73 -14.64 -15.92
C ASN A 317 -0.35 -15.72 -15.80
N ILE A 318 -0.35 -16.66 -16.74
CA ILE A 318 -1.36 -17.72 -16.82
C ILE A 318 -0.74 -19.01 -16.29
N GLU A 319 -1.14 -19.41 -15.09
CA GLU A 319 -0.65 -20.65 -14.45
C GLU A 319 0.88 -20.72 -14.31
N GLY A 320 1.55 -19.57 -14.17
CA GLY A 320 3.01 -19.47 -14.08
C GLY A 320 3.70 -19.16 -15.43
N GLU A 321 2.98 -19.27 -16.55
CA GLU A 321 3.51 -18.93 -17.89
C GLU A 321 3.29 -17.44 -18.20
N ALA A 322 4.38 -16.75 -18.55
CA ALA A 322 4.36 -15.35 -18.97
C ALA A 322 3.82 -15.23 -20.40
N CYS A 323 2.56 -14.85 -20.54
CA CYS A 323 1.90 -14.63 -21.82
C CYS A 323 1.64 -13.13 -22.06
N THR A 324 1.36 -12.76 -23.31
CA THR A 324 0.98 -11.40 -23.70
C THR A 324 -0.25 -11.46 -24.58
N TYR A 325 -1.34 -10.85 -24.16
CA TYR A 325 -2.50 -10.64 -25.02
C TYR A 325 -2.32 -9.35 -25.82
N ARG A 326 -2.51 -9.41 -27.15
CA ARG A 326 -2.43 -8.25 -28.04
C ARG A 326 -3.71 -8.10 -28.84
N CYS A 327 -4.23 -6.89 -28.88
CA CYS A 327 -5.43 -6.52 -29.62
C CYS A 327 -5.24 -5.11 -30.17
N ASP A 328 -5.64 -4.85 -31.41
CA ASP A 328 -5.56 -3.50 -32.01
C ASP A 328 -6.85 -2.68 -31.81
N GLY A 329 -7.84 -3.22 -31.11
CA GLY A 329 -9.15 -2.61 -30.87
C GLY A 329 -10.18 -2.89 -31.97
N THR A 330 -9.77 -3.52 -33.09
CA THR A 330 -10.64 -3.81 -34.25
C THR A 330 -10.98 -5.29 -34.42
N ASN A 331 -10.25 -6.17 -33.75
CA ASN A 331 -10.47 -7.62 -33.77
C ASN A 331 -10.33 -8.24 -32.36
N PRO A 332 -10.74 -9.51 -32.16
CA PRO A 332 -10.61 -10.19 -30.87
C PRO A 332 -9.18 -10.34 -30.34
N GLY A 333 -8.16 -10.03 -31.13
CA GLY A 333 -6.77 -10.14 -30.71
C GLY A 333 -6.26 -11.59 -30.65
N ARG A 334 -5.07 -11.74 -30.06
CA ARG A 334 -4.36 -13.01 -29.92
C ARG A 334 -3.57 -13.06 -28.61
N LEU A 335 -3.43 -14.26 -28.06
CA LEU A 335 -2.62 -14.53 -26.87
C LEU A 335 -1.29 -15.17 -27.30
N PHE A 336 -0.19 -14.53 -26.93
CA PHE A 336 1.17 -14.94 -27.24
C PHE A 336 1.83 -15.48 -25.99
N CYS A 337 2.05 -16.80 -25.92
CA CYS A 337 2.84 -17.45 -24.89
C CYS A 337 4.18 -17.93 -25.51
N PRO A 338 5.23 -18.20 -24.73
CA PRO A 338 6.60 -18.45 -25.23
C PRO A 338 6.73 -19.43 -26.40
N GLN A 339 5.87 -20.44 -26.48
CA GLN A 339 5.92 -21.49 -27.53
C GLN A 339 4.70 -21.54 -28.45
N ARG A 340 3.73 -20.63 -28.28
CA ARG A 340 2.48 -20.69 -29.05
C ARG A 340 1.78 -19.35 -29.15
N GLU A 341 1.13 -19.19 -30.28
CA GLU A 341 0.17 -18.13 -30.53
C GLU A 341 -1.23 -18.73 -30.57
N ILE A 342 -2.12 -18.18 -29.76
CA ILE A 342 -3.50 -18.65 -29.61
C ILE A 342 -4.41 -17.57 -30.17
N ALA A 343 -5.14 -17.92 -31.22
CA ALA A 343 -6.14 -17.03 -31.80
C ALA A 343 -7.33 -16.89 -30.84
N CYS A 344 -7.74 -15.64 -30.59
CA CYS A 344 -8.91 -15.37 -29.78
C CYS A 344 -10.15 -15.19 -30.66
N ARG A 345 -11.32 -15.35 -30.06
CA ARG A 345 -12.62 -15.25 -30.72
C ARG A 345 -13.52 -14.29 -29.95
N GLU A 346 -14.42 -13.63 -30.67
CA GLU A 346 -15.44 -12.80 -30.06
C GLU A 346 -16.38 -13.66 -29.24
N ASP A 347 -16.69 -13.23 -28.01
CA ASP A 347 -17.70 -13.90 -27.20
C ASP A 347 -19.08 -13.69 -27.84
N SER A 348 -19.84 -14.78 -28.02
CA SER A 348 -21.18 -14.72 -28.64
C SER A 348 -22.15 -13.80 -27.90
N ASN A 349 -21.88 -13.50 -26.63
CA ASN A 349 -22.70 -12.61 -25.81
C ASN A 349 -22.32 -11.13 -25.94
N LYS A 350 -21.15 -10.77 -26.49
CA LYS A 350 -20.63 -9.39 -26.51
C LYS A 350 -21.62 -8.36 -27.05
N ASN A 351 -22.33 -8.67 -28.13
CA ASN A 351 -23.27 -7.75 -28.78
C ASN A 351 -24.74 -8.07 -28.49
N GLN A 352 -25.03 -8.97 -27.54
CA GLN A 352 -26.41 -9.26 -27.18
C GLN A 352 -26.95 -8.19 -26.23
N LYS A 353 -28.27 -8.00 -26.18
CA LYS A 353 -28.92 -7.16 -25.16
C LYS A 353 -28.63 -7.68 -23.74
N LEU A 354 -28.37 -8.98 -23.62
CA LEU A 354 -27.89 -9.67 -22.43
C LEU A 354 -26.38 -9.53 -22.20
N GLY A 355 -25.63 -9.07 -23.20
CA GLY A 355 -24.18 -8.90 -23.18
C GLY A 355 -23.68 -7.83 -22.22
N SER A 356 -24.53 -6.88 -21.83
CA SER A 356 -24.22 -5.92 -20.77
C SER A 356 -25.06 -6.25 -19.55
N MET A 357 -24.53 -7.13 -18.70
CA MET A 357 -25.23 -7.54 -17.48
C MET A 357 -24.99 -6.52 -16.38
N ARG A 358 -26.07 -6.10 -15.71
CA ARG A 358 -25.99 -5.21 -14.56
C ARG A 358 -25.54 -6.00 -13.33
N CYS A 359 -24.42 -5.56 -12.75
CA CYS A 359 -23.73 -6.19 -11.63
C CYS A 359 -23.81 -5.28 -10.41
N GLY A 360 -24.98 -5.23 -9.78
CA GLY A 360 -25.27 -4.28 -8.70
C GLY A 360 -25.82 -2.94 -9.21
N SER A 361 -25.82 -1.93 -8.37
CA SER A 361 -26.47 -0.65 -8.68
C SER A 361 -25.79 0.11 -9.80
N ASN A 362 -24.45 0.11 -9.86
CA ASN A 362 -23.67 1.04 -10.67
C ASN A 362 -22.55 0.37 -11.47
N GLN A 363 -22.65 -0.93 -11.74
CA GLN A 363 -21.65 -1.65 -12.49
C GLN A 363 -22.29 -2.51 -13.57
N PHE A 364 -21.65 -2.58 -14.72
CA PHE A 364 -22.03 -3.43 -15.84
C PHE A 364 -20.84 -4.30 -16.23
N PHE A 365 -21.14 -5.52 -16.62
CA PHE A 365 -20.18 -6.51 -17.08
C PHE A 365 -20.50 -6.91 -18.51
N ALA A 366 -19.50 -6.84 -19.39
CA ALA A 366 -19.63 -7.27 -20.77
C ALA A 366 -18.51 -8.24 -21.16
N PRO A 367 -18.79 -9.53 -21.41
CA PRO A 367 -17.80 -10.43 -21.97
C PRO A 367 -17.47 -9.97 -23.39
N SER A 368 -16.20 -10.06 -23.77
CA SER A 368 -15.76 -9.54 -25.07
C SER A 368 -15.08 -10.60 -25.93
N VAL A 369 -14.12 -11.32 -25.35
CA VAL A 369 -13.22 -12.19 -26.10
C VAL A 369 -12.89 -13.42 -25.28
N TYR A 370 -12.67 -14.56 -25.95
CA TYR A 370 -12.02 -15.72 -25.32
C TYR A 370 -10.93 -16.35 -26.19
N CYS A 371 -9.94 -17.00 -25.59
CA CYS A 371 -8.80 -17.66 -26.25
C CYS A 371 -8.56 -19.04 -25.64
N ASP A 372 -8.92 -20.12 -26.35
CA ASP A 372 -8.84 -21.50 -25.87
C ASP A 372 -7.43 -22.09 -26.02
N PHE A 373 -6.86 -22.72 -24.98
CA PHE A 373 -5.47 -23.21 -24.98
C PHE A 373 -5.19 -24.56 -24.32
#